data_AF-A0A523G722-F1
#
_entry.id   AF-A0A523G722-F1
#
_cell.length_a   1.000
_cell.length_b   1.000
_cell.length_c   1.000
_cell.angle_alpha   90.00
_cell.angle_beta   90.00
_cell.angle_gamma   90.00
#
_symmetry.space_group_name_H-M   'P 1'
#
loop_
_entity.id
_entity.type
_entity.pdbx_description
1 polymer ?
#
loop_
_entity_poly.entity_id
_entity_poly.type
_entity_poly.pdbx_seq_one_letter_code
_entity_poly.pdbx_strand_id
1 'polypeptide(L)'
;MSETEKPAETGEDLRGAEKKEAFHLAAEALIHNFAFTRPDIEFPNQKKKIHVKLAGTNSVRASIQILKEGGENNLHYHPNMDLIYMVLKGRIRFYGPGDKVLGEFGPTEGLLIPENSRYWFESVGTDEAHLLQIAGFPKGVSAFKRISIDPPKHADGGEGVWFDTASGKTLTDAEQQDLERQNDPG
;
A
#
# COMPACT_ATOMS: atom_id res chain seq x y z
N MET A 1 1.24 -24.33 50.50
CA MET A 1 2.31 -24.46 49.49
C MET A 1 1.73 -23.85 48.22
N SER A 2 2.24 -22.70 47.80
CA SER A 2 1.76 -22.01 46.60
C SER A 2 2.34 -22.70 45.37
N GLU A 3 1.48 -23.25 44.51
CA GLU A 3 1.87 -23.65 43.15
C GLU A 3 2.20 -22.38 42.37
N THR A 4 3.48 -22.21 42.08
CA THR A 4 3.97 -21.21 41.14
C THR A 4 3.56 -21.63 39.72
N GLU A 5 2.72 -20.82 39.08
CA GLU A 5 2.46 -20.89 37.65
C GLU A 5 3.78 -20.82 36.87
N LYS A 6 3.98 -21.79 35.96
CA LYS A 6 5.08 -21.75 35.00
C LYS A 6 4.88 -20.55 34.06
N PRO A 7 5.94 -19.78 33.76
CA PRO A 7 5.85 -18.73 32.75
C PRO A 7 5.54 -19.36 31.38
N ALA A 8 4.74 -18.65 30.57
CA ALA A 8 4.38 -19.06 29.22
C ALA A 8 5.63 -19.33 28.38
N GLU A 9 5.69 -20.49 27.72
CA GLU A 9 6.76 -20.85 26.81
C GLU A 9 6.82 -19.83 25.66
N THR A 10 7.94 -19.12 25.54
CA THR A 10 8.27 -18.38 24.33
C THR A 10 8.49 -19.41 23.20
N GLY A 11 8.06 -19.11 21.97
CA GLY A 11 8.08 -20.06 20.84
C GLY A 11 9.46 -20.61 20.42
N GLU A 12 10.52 -20.30 21.17
CA GLU A 12 11.88 -20.79 20.98
C GLU A 12 12.05 -22.29 21.30
N ASP A 13 11.18 -22.87 22.15
CA ASP A 13 11.31 -24.28 22.59
C ASP A 13 10.57 -25.31 21.70
N LEU A 14 9.79 -24.85 20.71
CA LEU A 14 9.03 -25.71 19.82
C LEU A 14 9.94 -26.42 18.80
N ARG A 15 9.68 -27.72 18.55
CA ARG A 15 10.49 -28.55 17.64
C ARG A 15 9.63 -29.26 16.59
N GLY A 16 10.22 -29.56 15.44
CA GLY A 16 9.62 -30.40 14.41
C GLY A 16 8.22 -29.95 13.97
N ALA A 17 7.23 -30.82 14.13
CA ALA A 17 5.85 -30.58 13.72
C ALA A 17 5.17 -29.44 14.51
N GLU A 18 5.47 -29.29 15.80
CA GLU A 18 4.85 -28.27 16.66
C GLU A 18 5.30 -26.87 16.26
N LYS A 19 6.59 -26.69 15.94
CA LYS A 19 7.11 -25.44 15.42
C LYS A 19 6.48 -25.07 14.07
N LYS A 20 6.26 -26.08 13.22
CA LYS A 20 5.63 -25.89 11.91
C LYS A 20 4.15 -25.48 12.08
N GLU A 21 3.43 -26.13 12.98
CA GLU A 21 2.04 -25.78 13.27
C GLU A 21 1.91 -24.38 13.86
N ALA A 22 2.75 -24.03 14.85
CA ALA A 22 2.77 -22.68 15.41
C ALA A 22 3.06 -21.61 14.35
N PHE A 23 3.96 -21.90 13.40
CA PHE A 23 4.21 -21.01 12.25
C PHE A 23 2.97 -20.81 11.38
N HIS A 24 2.21 -21.87 11.10
CA HIS A 24 0.97 -21.77 10.33
C HIS A 24 -0.09 -20.98 11.08
N LEU A 25 -0.32 -21.29 12.36
CA LEU A 25 -1.28 -20.57 13.20
C LEU A 25 -0.94 -19.08 13.31
N ALA A 26 0.34 -18.72 13.43
CA ALA A 26 0.78 -17.33 13.44
C ALA A 26 0.50 -16.62 12.10
N ALA A 27 0.75 -17.27 10.96
CA ALA A 27 0.44 -16.72 9.65
C ALA A 27 -1.08 -16.58 9.41
N GLU A 28 -1.86 -17.56 9.85
CA GLU A 28 -3.32 -17.58 9.74
C GLU A 28 -3.96 -16.50 10.62
N ALA A 29 -3.37 -16.19 11.79
CA ALA A 29 -3.80 -15.10 12.65
C ALA A 29 -3.69 -13.71 11.98
N LEU A 30 -2.88 -13.57 10.92
CA LEU A 30 -2.77 -12.33 10.15
C LEU A 30 -3.85 -12.21 9.06
N ILE A 31 -4.67 -13.23 8.82
CA ILE A 31 -5.77 -13.19 7.85
C ILE A 31 -6.84 -12.23 8.37
N HIS A 32 -7.14 -11.20 7.59
CA HIS A 32 -8.20 -10.25 7.89
C HIS A 32 -8.92 -9.83 6.61
N ASN A 33 -10.19 -9.49 6.77
CA ASN A 33 -10.99 -8.92 5.69
C ASN A 33 -10.72 -7.41 5.61
N PHE A 34 -10.80 -6.86 4.40
CA PHE A 34 -10.75 -5.41 4.18
C PHE A 34 -11.80 -5.02 3.13
N ALA A 35 -12.26 -3.78 3.21
CA ALA A 35 -13.14 -3.17 2.22
C ALA A 35 -12.71 -1.72 2.00
N PHE A 36 -12.94 -1.20 0.80
CA PHE A 36 -12.71 0.20 0.51
C PHE A 36 -14.02 0.99 0.55
N THR A 37 -14.02 2.03 1.37
CA THR A 37 -15.00 3.11 1.33
C THR A 37 -14.24 4.40 1.11
N ARG A 38 -14.66 5.23 0.15
CA ARG A 38 -14.05 6.56 -0.03
C ARG A 38 -14.20 7.33 1.29
N PRO A 39 -13.11 7.76 1.93
CA PRO A 39 -13.21 8.53 3.17
C PRO A 39 -13.79 9.92 2.90
N ASP A 40 -14.68 10.37 3.79
CA ASP A 40 -15.26 11.72 3.74
C ASP A 40 -14.26 12.74 4.31
N ILE A 41 -13.18 12.95 3.55
CA ILE A 41 -12.13 13.91 3.86
C ILE A 41 -11.94 14.87 2.70
N GLU A 42 -11.74 16.14 3.03
CA GLU A 42 -11.17 17.08 2.08
C GLU A 42 -9.70 16.74 1.81
N PHE A 43 -9.23 17.07 0.62
CA PHE A 43 -7.83 16.82 0.29
C PHE A 43 -6.97 17.84 1.05
N PRO A 44 -6.07 17.40 1.94
CA PRO A 44 -5.32 18.32 2.79
C PRO A 44 -4.37 19.19 1.96
N ASN A 45 -4.12 20.42 2.40
CA ASN A 45 -3.04 21.28 1.88
C ASN A 45 -3.07 21.51 0.35
N GLN A 46 -4.26 21.70 -0.25
CA GLN A 46 -4.45 21.88 -1.70
C GLN A 46 -3.98 20.69 -2.56
N LYS A 47 -3.69 19.54 -1.94
CA LYS A 47 -3.28 18.34 -2.65
C LYS A 47 -4.44 17.83 -3.50
N LYS A 48 -4.09 17.10 -4.56
CA LYS A 48 -5.05 16.54 -5.51
C LYS A 48 -4.99 15.02 -5.57
N LYS A 49 -4.24 14.41 -4.67
CA LYS A 49 -4.12 12.97 -4.50
C LYS A 49 -4.04 12.60 -3.02
N ILE A 50 -4.77 11.56 -2.64
CA ILE A 50 -4.65 10.88 -1.35
C ILE A 50 -4.39 9.39 -1.56
N HIS A 51 -3.71 8.76 -0.61
CA HIS A 51 -3.39 7.34 -0.68
C HIS A 51 -4.05 6.61 0.49
N VAL A 52 -5.03 5.76 0.18
CA VAL A 52 -5.78 4.95 1.16
C VAL A 52 -5.19 3.55 1.19
N LYS A 53 -4.54 3.16 2.28
CA LYS A 53 -3.98 1.80 2.41
C LYS A 53 -5.08 0.83 2.83
N LEU A 54 -5.09 -0.37 2.24
CA LEU A 54 -6.15 -1.36 2.44
C LEU A 54 -5.70 -2.52 3.32
N ALA A 55 -4.68 -3.25 2.86
CA ALA A 55 -4.15 -4.42 3.53
C ALA A 55 -2.72 -4.68 3.07
N GLY A 56 -1.96 -5.46 3.84
CA GLY A 56 -0.63 -5.85 3.41
C GLY A 56 0.14 -6.68 4.43
N THR A 57 1.29 -7.14 3.97
CA THR A 57 2.35 -7.81 4.73
C THR A 57 3.69 -7.23 4.29
N ASN A 58 4.79 -7.83 4.74
CA ASN A 58 6.13 -7.52 4.25
C ASN A 58 6.37 -7.96 2.80
N SER A 59 5.52 -8.81 2.22
CA SER A 59 5.68 -9.29 0.83
C SER A 59 4.73 -8.62 -0.17
N VAL A 60 3.60 -8.09 0.28
CA VAL A 60 2.61 -7.46 -0.61
C VAL A 60 1.82 -6.38 0.12
N ARG A 61 1.48 -5.29 -0.56
CA ARG A 61 0.60 -4.22 -0.04
C ARG A 61 -0.43 -3.83 -1.07
N ALA A 62 -1.65 -3.57 -0.64
CA ALA A 62 -2.74 -3.06 -1.45
C ALA A 62 -3.18 -1.68 -0.94
N SER A 63 -3.42 -0.77 -1.85
CA SER A 63 -3.85 0.60 -1.56
C SER A 63 -4.64 1.20 -2.72
N ILE A 64 -5.48 2.19 -2.45
CA ILE A 64 -6.19 2.96 -3.48
C ILE A 64 -5.68 4.40 -3.45
N GLN A 65 -5.21 4.87 -4.60
CA GLN A 65 -4.94 6.29 -4.83
C GLN A 65 -6.22 6.94 -5.33
N ILE A 66 -6.69 7.98 -4.64
CA ILE A 66 -7.82 8.80 -5.08
C ILE A 66 -7.25 10.07 -5.67
N LEU A 67 -7.53 10.32 -6.95
CA LEU A 67 -7.02 11.44 -7.72
C LEU A 67 -8.15 12.38 -8.15
N LYS A 68 -7.94 13.68 -8.00
CA LYS A 68 -8.70 14.73 -8.70
C LYS A 68 -7.90 15.22 -9.92
N GLU A 69 -8.50 16.06 -10.74
CA GLU A 69 -7.82 16.69 -11.89
C GLU A 69 -6.52 17.40 -11.47
N GLY A 70 -5.37 16.99 -12.02
CA GLY A 70 -4.04 17.46 -11.61
C GLY A 70 -3.45 16.72 -10.40
N GLY A 71 -3.99 15.55 -10.05
CA GLY A 71 -3.49 14.64 -9.02
C GLY A 71 -2.34 13.73 -9.47
N GLU A 72 -1.64 14.10 -10.55
CA GLU A 72 -0.57 13.32 -11.17
C GLU A 72 0.64 13.06 -10.26
N ASN A 73 1.54 12.21 -10.73
CA ASN A 73 2.89 12.07 -10.18
C ASN A 73 3.96 12.53 -11.19
N ASN A 74 5.20 12.61 -10.73
CA ASN A 74 6.37 12.83 -11.57
C ASN A 74 6.98 11.50 -12.04
N LEU A 75 7.83 11.56 -13.06
CA LEU A 75 8.56 10.40 -13.57
C LEU A 75 9.47 9.80 -12.48
N HIS A 76 9.27 8.52 -12.20
CA HIS A 76 10.02 7.80 -11.17
C HIS A 76 10.06 6.30 -11.46
N TYR A 77 10.79 5.56 -10.64
CA TYR A 77 10.79 4.09 -10.62
C TYR A 77 11.00 3.54 -9.21
N HIS A 78 10.79 2.24 -9.06
CA HIS A 78 11.02 1.50 -7.83
C HIS A 78 12.01 0.35 -8.09
N PRO A 79 13.17 0.30 -7.41
CA PRO A 79 14.20 -0.73 -7.61
C PRO A 79 14.03 -1.96 -6.70
N ASN A 80 12.87 -2.13 -6.08
CA ASN A 80 12.57 -3.27 -5.20
C ASN A 80 11.07 -3.50 -5.05
N MET A 81 10.31 -3.19 -6.10
CA MET A 81 8.86 -3.28 -6.08
C MET A 81 8.30 -3.43 -7.49
N ASP A 82 7.57 -4.51 -7.71
CA ASP A 82 6.63 -4.63 -8.83
C ASP A 82 5.30 -4.00 -8.43
N LEU A 83 4.65 -3.33 -9.39
CA LEU A 83 3.37 -2.69 -9.18
C LEU A 83 2.34 -3.19 -10.19
N ILE A 84 1.19 -3.65 -9.71
CA ILE A 84 0.00 -3.82 -10.54
C ILE A 84 -0.94 -2.66 -10.22
N TYR A 85 -1.37 -1.98 -11.27
CA TYR A 85 -2.37 -0.94 -11.19
C TYR A 85 -3.66 -1.40 -11.86
N MET A 86 -4.79 -1.10 -11.24
CA MET A 86 -6.12 -1.30 -11.83
C MET A 86 -7.01 -0.11 -11.49
N VAL A 87 -7.67 0.45 -12.49
CA VAL A 87 -8.61 1.55 -12.28
C VAL A 87 -9.92 0.97 -11.76
N LEU A 88 -10.41 1.50 -10.64
CA LEU A 88 -11.70 1.13 -10.06
C LEU A 88 -12.80 2.14 -10.41
N LYS A 89 -12.42 3.41 -10.62
CA LYS A 89 -13.32 4.52 -10.98
C LYS A 89 -12.57 5.56 -11.80
N GLY A 90 -13.27 6.23 -12.70
CA GLY A 90 -12.70 7.31 -13.53
C GLY A 90 -11.81 6.76 -14.65
N ARG A 91 -10.82 7.55 -15.07
CA ARG A 91 -9.80 7.17 -16.05
C ARG A 91 -8.42 7.64 -15.61
N ILE A 92 -7.41 6.82 -15.89
CA ILE A 92 -6.00 7.13 -15.64
C ILE A 92 -5.21 6.92 -16.93
N ARG A 93 -4.29 7.83 -17.24
CA ARG A 93 -3.33 7.66 -18.33
C ARG A 93 -1.92 7.50 -17.78
N PHE A 94 -1.22 6.49 -18.28
CA PHE A 94 0.16 6.18 -17.89
C PHE A 94 1.12 6.57 -19.00
N TYR A 95 2.29 7.02 -18.58
CA TYR A 95 3.36 7.50 -19.43
C TYR A 95 4.70 6.88 -19.04
N GLY A 96 5.53 6.62 -20.04
CA GLY A 96 6.94 6.30 -19.88
C GLY A 96 7.82 7.55 -20.08
N PRO A 97 9.15 7.36 -20.16
CA PRO A 97 10.09 8.46 -20.42
C PRO A 97 9.76 9.22 -21.70
N GLY A 98 9.88 10.56 -21.66
CA GLY A 98 9.56 11.44 -22.79
C GLY A 98 8.07 11.51 -23.10
N ASP A 99 7.21 11.39 -22.08
CA ASP A 99 5.74 11.42 -22.17
C ASP A 99 5.15 10.43 -23.20
N LYS A 100 5.85 9.31 -23.41
CA LYS A 100 5.34 8.22 -24.25
C LYS A 100 4.14 7.59 -23.56
N VAL A 101 2.94 7.71 -24.16
CA VAL A 101 1.73 7.05 -23.66
C VAL A 101 1.94 5.53 -23.64
N LEU A 102 1.78 4.94 -22.45
CA LEU A 102 1.75 3.49 -22.24
C LEU A 102 0.34 2.93 -22.35
N GLY A 103 -0.65 3.76 -22.02
CA GLY A 103 -2.08 3.45 -22.17
C GLY A 103 -2.95 4.43 -21.39
N GLU A 104 -4.22 4.47 -21.75
CA GLU A 104 -5.30 5.11 -20.99
C GLU A 104 -6.29 4.02 -20.59
N PHE A 105 -6.65 3.98 -19.31
CA PHE A 105 -7.38 2.87 -18.71
C PHE A 105 -8.62 3.39 -17.97
N GLY A 106 -9.76 2.74 -18.22
CA GLY A 106 -11.01 2.92 -17.48
C GLY A 106 -11.24 1.82 -16.44
N PRO A 107 -12.42 1.79 -15.78
CA PRO A 107 -12.70 0.83 -14.73
C PRO A 107 -12.46 -0.62 -15.16
N THR A 108 -11.87 -1.41 -14.27
CA THR A 108 -11.45 -2.82 -14.47
C THR A 108 -10.29 -3.05 -15.44
N GLU A 109 -9.68 -1.97 -15.96
CA GLU A 109 -8.48 -2.03 -16.78
C GLU A 109 -7.25 -1.60 -15.99
N GLY A 110 -6.07 -2.01 -16.44
CA GLY A 110 -4.84 -1.82 -15.69
C GLY A 110 -3.58 -2.24 -16.41
N LEU A 111 -2.45 -2.09 -15.73
CA LEU A 111 -1.14 -2.49 -16.23
C LEU A 111 -0.21 -2.92 -15.10
N LEU A 112 0.74 -3.78 -15.46
CA LEU A 112 1.90 -4.13 -14.65
C LEU A 112 3.04 -3.14 -14.93
N ILE A 113 3.67 -2.65 -13.87
CA ILE A 113 4.92 -1.89 -13.89
C ILE A 113 5.96 -2.75 -13.18
N PRO A 114 6.83 -3.44 -13.94
CA PRO A 114 7.93 -4.19 -13.36
C PRO A 114 8.92 -3.28 -12.63
N GLU A 115 9.65 -3.83 -11.66
CA GLU A 115 10.77 -3.19 -11.00
C GLU A 115 11.71 -2.50 -11.99
N ASN A 116 12.25 -1.34 -11.61
CA ASN A 116 13.12 -0.49 -12.41
C ASN A 116 12.47 0.15 -13.66
N SER A 117 11.20 -0.13 -13.93
CA SER A 117 10.45 0.56 -14.99
C SER A 117 10.14 2.00 -14.60
N ARG A 118 10.42 2.91 -15.53
CA ARG A 118 10.21 4.35 -15.35
C ARG A 118 8.84 4.75 -15.84
N TYR A 119 8.04 5.37 -14.97
CA TYR A 119 6.68 5.76 -15.31
C TYR A 119 6.19 6.98 -14.52
N TRP A 120 5.13 7.60 -15.05
CA TRP A 120 4.26 8.52 -14.33
C TRP A 120 2.82 8.35 -14.84
N PHE A 121 1.85 8.93 -14.16
CA PHE A 121 0.44 8.89 -14.54
C PHE A 121 -0.32 10.11 -14.04
N GLU A 122 -1.48 10.34 -14.66
CA GLU A 122 -2.44 11.37 -14.31
C GLU A 122 -3.88 10.86 -14.40
N SER A 123 -4.80 11.54 -13.71
CA SER A 123 -6.23 11.39 -13.95
C SER A 123 -6.63 12.04 -15.28
N VAL A 124 -7.58 11.43 -15.99
CA VAL A 124 -8.10 11.96 -17.25
C VAL A 124 -9.49 12.55 -17.02
N GLY A 125 -9.65 13.82 -17.39
CA GLY A 125 -10.90 14.57 -17.23
C GLY A 125 -11.04 15.20 -15.85
N THR A 126 -12.25 15.64 -15.52
CA THR A 126 -12.57 16.39 -14.29
C THR A 126 -13.05 15.49 -13.15
N ASP A 127 -13.38 14.24 -13.45
CA ASP A 127 -13.94 13.31 -12.49
C ASP A 127 -12.86 12.73 -11.56
N GLU A 128 -13.25 12.45 -10.31
CA GLU A 128 -12.39 11.76 -9.36
C GLU A 128 -12.11 10.32 -9.82
N ALA A 129 -10.84 9.93 -9.88
CA ALA A 129 -10.39 8.61 -10.25
C ALA A 129 -9.88 7.81 -9.04
N HIS A 130 -10.21 6.52 -8.98
CA HIS A 130 -9.73 5.60 -7.94
C HIS A 130 -8.84 4.55 -8.59
N LEU A 131 -7.59 4.51 -8.18
CA LEU A 131 -6.57 3.64 -8.75
C LEU A 131 -6.08 2.66 -7.68
N LEU A 132 -6.46 1.39 -7.82
CA LEU A 132 -5.91 0.30 -7.02
C LEU A 132 -4.44 0.11 -7.39
N GLN A 133 -3.59 0.09 -6.37
CA GLN A 133 -2.19 -0.25 -6.43
C GLN A 133 -1.97 -1.52 -5.62
N ILE A 134 -1.38 -2.54 -6.24
CA ILE A 134 -0.86 -3.72 -5.56
C ILE A 134 0.66 -3.69 -5.73
N ALA A 135 1.37 -3.65 -4.61
CA ALA A 135 2.82 -3.58 -4.54
C ALA A 135 3.38 -4.91 -4.03
N GLY A 136 4.16 -5.60 -4.86
CA GLY A 136 4.89 -6.81 -4.49
C GLY A 136 6.34 -6.48 -4.12
N PHE A 137 6.85 -7.07 -3.03
CA PHE A 137 8.20 -6.84 -2.53
C PHE A 137 9.02 -8.13 -2.50
N PRO A 138 10.31 -8.09 -2.89
CA PRO A 138 11.22 -9.20 -2.62
C PRO A 138 11.34 -9.45 -1.11
N LYS A 139 11.37 -10.73 -0.70
CA LYS A 139 11.57 -11.09 0.71
C LYS A 139 12.91 -10.55 1.22
N GLY A 140 12.91 -10.02 2.45
CA GLY A 140 14.12 -9.52 3.12
C GLY A 140 14.50 -8.07 2.80
N VAL A 141 13.69 -7.36 2.02
CA VAL A 141 13.87 -5.92 1.78
C VAL A 141 13.22 -5.13 2.92
N SER A 142 14.04 -4.39 3.68
CA SER A 142 13.60 -3.67 4.89
C SER A 142 12.92 -2.32 4.62
N ALA A 143 13.07 -1.75 3.42
CA ALA A 143 12.48 -0.46 3.07
C ALA A 143 12.06 -0.37 1.60
N PHE A 144 10.88 0.19 1.35
CA PHE A 144 10.46 0.57 0.00
C PHE A 144 11.39 1.66 -0.53
N LYS A 145 11.74 1.59 -1.81
CA LYS A 145 12.58 2.61 -2.45
C LYS A 145 11.85 3.19 -3.66
N ARG A 146 11.88 4.52 -3.75
CA ARG A 146 11.38 5.29 -4.89
C ARG A 146 12.47 6.23 -5.34
N ILE A 147 12.78 6.24 -6.62
CA ILE A 147 13.76 7.14 -7.20
C ILE A 147 13.04 8.05 -8.20
N SER A 148 12.89 9.32 -7.84
CA SER A 148 12.42 10.37 -8.74
C SER A 148 13.47 10.65 -9.80
N ILE A 149 13.04 10.75 -11.05
CA ILE A 149 13.89 11.15 -12.17
C ILE A 149 13.71 12.64 -12.45
N ASP A 150 12.45 13.06 -12.51
CA ASP A 150 12.09 14.46 -12.68
C ASP A 150 11.71 15.08 -11.34
N PRO A 151 11.86 16.41 -11.18
CA PRO A 151 11.28 17.09 -10.04
C PRO A 151 9.77 16.87 -10.00
N PRO A 152 9.17 17.02 -8.82
CA PRO A 152 7.73 17.03 -8.67
C PRO A 152 7.05 17.98 -9.64
N LYS A 153 6.01 17.52 -10.37
CA LYS A 153 5.19 18.44 -11.19
C LYS A 153 4.39 19.41 -10.29
N HIS A 154 4.05 18.98 -9.08
CA HIS A 154 3.39 19.76 -8.00
C HIS A 154 3.93 19.30 -6.64
N ALA A 155 3.60 19.97 -5.52
CA ALA A 155 3.99 19.53 -4.17
C ALA A 155 3.48 18.10 -3.88
N ASP A 156 4.31 17.12 -4.16
CA ASP A 156 4.05 15.70 -4.35
C ASP A 156 4.21 14.93 -3.05
N GLY A 157 3.55 15.40 -2.00
CA GLY A 157 3.39 14.61 -0.79
C GLY A 157 1.99 14.02 -0.77
N GLY A 158 1.73 12.89 -1.41
CA GLY A 158 0.52 12.13 -1.10
C GLY A 158 0.60 11.71 0.36
N GLU A 159 -0.01 12.48 1.28
CA GLU A 159 -0.15 12.06 2.67
C GLU A 159 -1.01 10.79 2.67
N GLY A 160 -0.43 9.72 3.19
CA GLY A 160 -1.11 8.46 3.35
C GLY A 160 -2.16 8.63 4.42
N VAL A 161 -3.41 8.35 4.06
CA VAL A 161 -4.50 8.25 5.00
C VAL A 161 -4.67 6.76 5.24
N TRP A 162 -4.28 6.29 6.41
CA TRP A 162 -4.54 4.90 6.76
C TRP A 162 -6.03 4.79 7.02
N PHE A 163 -6.66 3.71 6.58
CA PHE A 163 -8.07 3.49 6.88
C PHE A 163 -8.16 2.13 7.52
N ASP A 164 -8.49 2.12 8.81
CA ASP A 164 -8.76 0.90 9.54
C ASP A 164 -10.14 0.39 9.16
N THR A 165 -10.14 -0.78 8.52
CA THR A 165 -11.36 -1.44 8.07
C THR A 165 -12.13 -2.13 9.20
N ALA A 166 -11.52 -2.33 10.38
CA ALA A 166 -12.18 -2.85 11.57
C ALA A 166 -12.95 -1.74 12.33
N SER A 167 -12.37 -0.55 12.48
CA SER A 167 -13.05 0.59 13.13
C SER A 167 -13.79 1.52 12.17
N GLY A 168 -13.57 1.40 10.85
CA GLY A 168 -14.10 2.31 9.85
C GLY A 168 -13.52 3.73 9.93
N LYS A 169 -12.36 3.88 10.58
CA LYS A 169 -11.73 5.19 10.82
C LYS A 169 -10.46 5.35 10.02
N THR A 170 -10.23 6.59 9.63
CA THR A 170 -8.92 7.03 9.19
C THR A 170 -7.94 6.99 10.38
N LEU A 171 -6.78 6.36 10.19
CA LEU A 171 -5.64 6.41 11.08
C LEU A 171 -4.54 7.32 10.49
N THR A 172 -3.78 7.94 11.37
CA THR A 172 -2.55 8.66 11.06
C THR A 172 -1.36 7.70 10.89
N ASP A 173 -0.25 8.17 10.31
CA ASP A 173 0.98 7.37 10.19
C ASP A 173 1.50 6.82 11.54
N ALA A 174 1.30 7.58 12.62
CA ALA A 174 1.71 7.17 13.96
C ALA A 174 0.83 6.05 14.53
N GLU A 175 -0.49 6.19 14.40
CA GLU A 175 -1.46 5.19 14.87
C GLU A 175 -1.31 3.86 14.12
N GLN A 176 -0.98 3.91 12.83
CA GLN A 176 -0.65 2.70 12.09
C GLN A 176 0.65 2.05 12.57
N GLN A 177 1.73 2.81 12.78
CA GLN A 177 3.01 2.24 13.24
C GLN A 177 2.87 1.58 14.61
N ASP A 178 1.97 2.06 15.46
CA ASP A 178 1.64 1.41 16.72
C ASP A 178 0.89 0.09 16.50
N LEU A 179 -0.07 0.04 15.56
CA LEU A 179 -0.76 -1.19 15.15
C LEU A 179 0.19 -2.23 14.54
N GLU A 180 1.11 -1.80 13.66
CA GLU A 180 2.11 -2.68 13.05
C GLU A 180 3.08 -3.26 14.10
N ARG A 181 3.53 -2.43 15.06
CA ARG A 181 4.36 -2.90 16.19
C ARG A 181 3.63 -3.86 17.13
N GLN A 182 2.31 -3.75 17.26
CA GLN A 182 1.52 -4.70 18.05
C GLN A 182 1.33 -6.05 17.32
N ASN A 183 1.34 -6.04 15.99
CA ASN A 183 1.14 -7.24 15.15
C ASN A 183 2.45 -7.93 14.73
N ASP A 184 3.60 -7.31 14.95
CA ASP A 184 4.94 -7.87 14.69
C ASP A 184 5.85 -7.63 15.91
N PRO A 185 5.82 -8.49 16.94
CA PRO A 185 6.58 -8.30 18.17
C PRO A 185 8.10 -8.55 18.04
N GLY A 186 8.62 -8.75 16.82
CA GLY A 186 10.04 -9.02 16.55
C GLY A 186 10.36 -10.51 16.37
#